data_AF-A0AAN7PHA5-F1
#
_entry.id   AF-A0AAN7PHA5-F1
#
_cell.length_a   1.000
_cell.length_b   1.000
_cell.length_c   1.000
_cell.angle_alpha   90.00
_cell.angle_beta   90.00
_cell.angle_gamma   90.00
#
_symmetry.space_group_name_H-M   'P 1'
#
loop_
_entity.id
_entity.type
_entity.pdbx_description
1 polymer ?
#
loop_
_entity_poly.entity_id
_entity_poly.type
_entity_poly.pdbx_seq_one_letter_code
_entity_poly.pdbx_strand_id
1 'polypeptide(L)'
;MIHVTCLAHGLQRVAETVRFTYANVNTMISSVKKVFLKAPSRLQLFREIAVGIPLPPTPIITRWETWIEAANYYTENFEVTKEVFNQLDPEESQSIKEAQSILRKKGIKEDLIFIRGNLACISVAITKLEERGLPLQESILITEEVVSSLSELKKRDFINK
;
A
#
# COMPACT_ATOMS: atom_id res chain seq x y z
N MET A 1 -28.38 -0.35 -11.58
CA MET A 1 -27.39 -0.30 -10.49
C MET A 1 -26.05 0.31 -10.97
N ILE A 2 -26.10 1.31 -11.86
CA ILE A 2 -24.91 1.94 -12.47
C ILE A 2 -24.22 2.92 -11.49
N HIS A 3 -25.01 3.51 -10.57
CA HIS A 3 -24.56 4.55 -9.63
C HIS A 3 -23.70 4.05 -8.46
N VAL A 4 -23.69 2.75 -8.13
CA VAL A 4 -22.85 2.23 -7.01
C VAL A 4 -21.47 1.80 -7.54
N THR A 5 -21.44 1.13 -8.70
CA THR A 5 -20.17 0.80 -9.38
C THR A 5 -19.36 2.05 -9.74
N CYS A 6 -20.00 3.20 -10.00
CA CYS A 6 -19.26 4.44 -10.24
C CYS A 6 -18.62 5.04 -8.98
N LEU A 7 -19.17 4.77 -7.79
CA LEU A 7 -18.58 5.23 -6.52
C LEU A 7 -17.32 4.41 -6.17
N ALA A 8 -17.42 3.08 -6.23
CA ALA A 8 -16.25 2.20 -6.07
C ALA A 8 -15.16 2.55 -7.09
N HIS A 9 -15.53 2.74 -8.37
CA HIS A 9 -14.60 3.17 -9.40
C HIS A 9 -14.00 4.57 -9.12
N GLY A 10 -14.80 5.51 -8.63
CA GLY A 10 -14.33 6.83 -8.22
C GLY A 10 -13.26 6.74 -7.14
N LEU A 11 -13.50 5.94 -6.09
CA LEU A 11 -12.51 5.70 -5.03
C LEU A 11 -11.27 4.97 -5.54
N GLN A 12 -11.39 4.05 -6.50
CA GLN A 12 -10.25 3.42 -7.18
C GLN A 12 -9.38 4.45 -7.94
N ARG A 13 -9.97 5.52 -8.49
CA ARG A 13 -9.21 6.65 -9.08
C ARG A 13 -8.51 7.50 -8.03
N VAL A 14 -9.13 7.69 -6.87
CA VAL A 14 -8.46 8.36 -5.74
C VAL A 14 -7.27 7.52 -5.25
N ALA A 15 -7.45 6.21 -5.08
CA ALA A 15 -6.37 5.30 -4.67
C ALA A 15 -5.20 5.28 -5.68
N GLU A 16 -5.48 5.34 -6.99
CA GLU A 16 -4.42 5.51 -7.99
C GLU A 16 -3.67 6.83 -7.83
N THR A 17 -4.40 7.93 -7.59
CA THR A 17 -3.80 9.25 -7.38
C THR A 17 -2.85 9.21 -6.18
N VAL A 18 -3.29 8.62 -5.06
CA VAL A 18 -2.45 8.41 -3.87
C VAL A 18 -1.17 7.67 -4.23
N ARG A 19 -1.27 6.55 -4.96
CA ARG A 19 -0.08 5.79 -5.37
C ARG A 19 0.91 6.62 -6.18
N PHE A 20 0.42 7.49 -7.07
CA PHE A 20 1.27 8.40 -7.83
C PHE A 20 1.91 9.49 -6.96
N THR A 21 1.18 10.02 -5.99
CA THR A 21 1.73 10.99 -5.01
C THR A 21 2.86 10.38 -4.19
N TYR A 22 2.74 9.11 -3.78
CA TYR A 22 3.76 8.39 -3.01
C TYR A 22 4.67 7.54 -3.90
N ALA A 23 5.31 8.18 -4.89
CA ALA A 23 6.16 7.50 -5.87
C ALA A 23 7.28 6.66 -5.23
N ASN A 24 7.87 7.11 -4.11
CA ASN A 24 8.90 6.35 -3.40
C ASN A 24 8.35 5.04 -2.80
N VAL A 25 7.17 5.09 -2.17
CA VAL A 25 6.49 3.91 -1.63
C VAL A 25 6.10 2.96 -2.76
N ASN A 26 5.61 3.51 -3.88
CA ASN A 26 5.29 2.70 -5.05
C ASN A 26 6.54 1.99 -5.61
N THR A 27 7.66 2.70 -5.72
CA THR A 27 8.95 2.11 -6.10
C THR A 27 9.35 1.02 -5.12
N MET A 28 9.30 1.28 -3.81
CA MET A 28 9.62 0.29 -2.77
C MET A 28 8.81 -0.99 -2.93
N ILE A 29 7.49 -0.90 -2.98
CA ILE A 29 6.58 -2.05 -3.12
C ILE A 29 6.92 -2.83 -4.41
N SER A 30 7.17 -2.13 -5.51
CA SER A 30 7.50 -2.76 -6.79
C SER A 30 8.88 -3.45 -6.80
N SER A 31 9.90 -2.83 -6.20
CA SER A 31 11.26 -3.36 -6.14
C SER A 31 11.34 -4.57 -5.21
N VAL A 32 10.70 -4.50 -4.04
CA VAL A 32 10.60 -5.63 -3.12
C VAL A 32 9.89 -6.81 -3.77
N LYS A 33 8.76 -6.57 -4.46
CA LYS A 33 8.04 -7.61 -5.21
C LYS A 33 8.92 -8.28 -6.28
N LYS A 34 9.71 -7.51 -7.02
CA LYS A 34 10.60 -8.04 -8.07
C LYS A 34 11.65 -8.99 -7.51
N VAL A 35 12.20 -8.69 -6.34
CA VAL A 35 13.25 -9.53 -5.72
C VAL A 35 12.77 -10.95 -5.41
N PHE A 36 11.50 -11.09 -5.00
CA PHE A 36 10.89 -12.38 -4.70
C PHE A 36 10.29 -13.09 -5.92
N LEU A 37 10.18 -12.41 -7.07
CA LEU A 37 9.55 -12.97 -8.26
C LEU A 37 10.39 -14.14 -8.80
N LYS A 38 9.83 -15.36 -8.77
CA LYS A 38 10.47 -16.61 -9.22
C LYS A 38 11.81 -16.90 -8.51
N ALA A 39 11.96 -16.48 -7.26
CA ALA A 39 13.18 -16.72 -6.47
C ALA A 39 12.86 -17.51 -5.19
N PRO A 40 12.73 -18.85 -5.26
CA PRO A 40 12.40 -19.69 -4.11
C PRO A 40 13.40 -19.56 -2.94
N SER A 41 14.69 -19.45 -3.23
CA SER A 41 15.74 -19.27 -2.21
C SER A 41 15.56 -17.98 -1.41
N ARG A 42 15.19 -16.87 -2.08
CA ARG A 42 14.94 -15.58 -1.43
C ARG A 42 13.65 -15.60 -0.60
N LEU A 43 12.63 -16.31 -1.08
CA LEU A 43 11.41 -16.56 -0.31
C LEU A 43 11.67 -17.42 0.93
N GLN A 44 12.57 -18.40 0.82
CA GLN A 44 13.00 -19.21 1.95
C GLN A 44 13.74 -18.36 2.98
N LEU A 45 14.71 -17.55 2.55
CA LEU A 45 15.41 -16.60 3.43
C LEU A 45 14.43 -15.67 4.17
N PHE A 46 13.41 -15.16 3.46
CA PHE A 46 12.36 -14.36 4.08
C PHE A 46 11.66 -15.14 5.20
N ARG A 47 11.28 -16.41 4.97
CA ARG A 47 10.58 -17.23 5.97
C ARG A 47 11.47 -17.58 7.17
N GLU A 48 12.77 -17.72 6.97
CA GLU A 48 13.75 -18.01 8.02
C GLU A 48 13.96 -16.81 8.95
N ILE A 49 14.01 -15.59 8.40
CA ILE A 49 14.19 -14.35 9.17
C ILE A 49 12.86 -13.85 9.76
N ALA A 50 11.80 -13.84 8.95
CA ALA A 50 10.49 -13.30 9.29
C ALA A 50 9.55 -14.43 9.79
N VAL A 51 9.97 -15.13 10.83
CA VAL A 51 9.24 -16.28 11.38
C VAL A 51 7.83 -15.86 11.81
N GLY A 52 6.81 -16.55 11.30
CA GLY A 52 5.40 -16.27 11.61
C GLY A 52 4.79 -15.08 10.86
N ILE A 53 5.57 -14.38 10.02
CA ILE A 53 5.08 -13.26 9.22
C ILE A 53 4.69 -13.79 7.82
N PRO A 54 3.49 -13.48 7.32
CA PRO A 54 3.08 -13.92 5.99
C PRO A 54 3.97 -13.28 4.92
N LEU A 55 4.07 -13.92 3.75
CA LEU A 55 4.79 -13.31 2.63
C LEU A 55 4.12 -11.99 2.23
N PRO A 56 4.90 -11.00 1.73
CA PRO A 56 4.33 -9.74 1.31
C PRO A 56 3.24 -9.92 0.25
N PRO A 57 2.11 -9.19 0.35
CA PRO A 57 1.06 -9.28 -0.65
C PRO A 57 1.57 -8.78 -2.00
N THR A 58 1.05 -9.35 -3.08
CA THR A 58 1.32 -8.87 -4.44
C THR A 58 0.20 -7.94 -4.91
N PRO A 59 0.42 -6.62 -5.01
CA PRO A 59 -0.58 -5.73 -5.55
C PRO A 59 -0.98 -6.14 -6.97
N ILE A 60 -2.28 -6.06 -7.23
CA ILE A 60 -2.89 -6.24 -8.55
C ILE A 60 -2.91 -4.86 -9.23
N ILE A 61 -2.33 -4.77 -10.43
CA ILE A 61 -2.16 -3.48 -11.12
C ILE A 61 -3.50 -2.81 -11.40
N THR A 62 -4.57 -3.55 -11.64
CA THR A 62 -5.88 -2.98 -11.97
C THR A 62 -6.76 -2.71 -10.74
N ARG A 63 -6.26 -2.97 -9.53
CA ARG A 63 -6.98 -2.88 -8.26
C ARG A 63 -6.13 -2.13 -7.24
N TRP A 64 -6.31 -0.82 -7.20
CA TRP A 64 -5.42 0.08 -6.49
C TRP A 64 -5.59 0.01 -4.96
N GLU A 65 -6.70 -0.53 -4.48
CA GLU A 65 -6.90 -0.87 -3.07
C GLU A 65 -5.83 -1.86 -2.58
N THR A 66 -5.46 -2.84 -3.42
CA THR A 66 -4.43 -3.83 -3.05
C THR A 66 -3.04 -3.23 -2.89
N TRP A 67 -2.79 -2.06 -3.47
CA TRP A 67 -1.56 -1.30 -3.24
C TRP A 67 -1.55 -0.66 -1.85
N ILE A 68 -2.70 -0.15 -1.39
CA ILE A 68 -2.85 0.40 -0.03
C ILE A 68 -2.70 -0.72 1.01
N GLU A 69 -3.26 -1.90 0.75
CA GLU A 69 -3.07 -3.08 1.60
C GLU A 69 -1.60 -3.49 1.68
N ALA A 70 -0.87 -3.47 0.55
CA ALA A 70 0.56 -3.72 0.57
C ALA A 70 1.34 -2.67 1.34
N ALA A 71 0.99 -1.38 1.21
CA ALA A 71 1.57 -0.33 2.04
C ALA A 71 1.34 -0.61 3.52
N ASN A 72 0.11 -0.97 3.92
CA ASN A 72 -0.21 -1.33 5.31
C ASN A 72 0.64 -2.50 5.82
N TYR A 73 0.78 -3.57 5.02
CA TYR A 73 1.63 -4.70 5.34
C TYR A 73 3.09 -4.26 5.59
N TYR A 74 3.65 -3.43 4.71
CA TYR A 74 5.04 -2.98 4.87
C TYR A 74 5.20 -1.99 6.01
N THR A 75 4.16 -1.24 6.38
CA THR A 75 4.19 -0.40 7.59
C THR A 75 4.38 -1.26 8.85
N GLU A 76 3.69 -2.40 8.93
CA GLU A 76 3.80 -3.34 10.06
C GLU A 76 5.12 -4.09 10.08
N ASN A 77 5.58 -4.50 8.90
CA ASN A 77 6.70 -5.41 8.73
C ASN A 77 7.94 -4.69 8.21
N PHE A 78 8.06 -3.37 8.42
CA PHE A 78 9.12 -2.57 7.80
C PHE A 78 10.51 -3.03 8.22
N GLU A 79 10.75 -3.15 9.53
CA GLU A 79 12.08 -3.48 10.07
C GLU A 79 12.51 -4.88 9.69
N VAL A 80 11.61 -5.87 9.78
CA VAL A 80 11.91 -7.24 9.37
C VAL A 80 12.13 -7.34 7.86
N THR A 81 11.36 -6.59 7.05
CA THR A 81 11.58 -6.54 5.60
C THR A 81 12.96 -5.95 5.32
N LYS A 82 13.33 -4.86 5.99
CA LYS A 82 14.65 -4.25 5.85
C LYS A 82 15.77 -5.21 6.25
N GLU A 83 15.58 -5.99 7.32
CA GLU A 83 16.55 -7.01 7.75
C GLU A 83 16.73 -8.10 6.69
N VAL A 84 15.64 -8.67 6.16
CA VAL A 84 15.72 -9.65 5.06
C VAL A 84 16.53 -9.09 3.89
N PHE A 85 16.26 -7.85 3.50
CA PHE A 85 16.95 -7.23 2.37
C PHE A 85 18.41 -6.91 2.65
N ASN A 86 18.82 -6.70 3.91
CA ASN A 86 20.23 -6.52 4.26
C ASN A 86 21.04 -7.82 4.13
N GLN A 87 20.39 -8.99 4.23
CA GLN A 87 21.03 -10.29 4.07
C GLN A 87 21.22 -10.72 2.61
N LEU A 88 20.64 -9.98 1.66
CA LEU A 88 20.78 -10.24 0.23
C LEU A 88 22.02 -9.56 -0.34
N ASP A 89 22.76 -10.26 -1.20
CA ASP A 89 23.90 -9.68 -1.90
C ASP A 89 23.42 -8.67 -2.97
N PRO A 90 23.80 -7.38 -2.89
CA PRO A 90 23.46 -6.40 -3.91
C PRO A 90 23.92 -6.78 -5.30
N GLU A 91 25.02 -7.51 -5.45
CA GLU A 91 25.59 -7.84 -6.78
C GLU A 91 24.80 -8.93 -7.52
N GLU A 92 23.95 -9.70 -6.83
CA GLU A 92 23.12 -10.74 -7.46
C GLU A 92 22.10 -10.20 -8.46
N SER A 93 21.57 -8.99 -8.22
CA SER A 93 20.61 -8.38 -9.15
C SER A 93 20.41 -6.89 -8.91
N GLN A 94 20.13 -6.17 -10.01
CA GLN A 94 19.76 -4.76 -9.97
C GLN A 94 18.53 -4.49 -9.08
N SER A 95 17.56 -5.41 -9.06
CA SER A 95 16.38 -5.30 -8.19
C SER A 95 16.70 -5.32 -6.70
N ILE A 96 17.74 -6.04 -6.27
CA ILE A 96 18.17 -6.06 -4.87
C ILE A 96 18.80 -4.71 -4.52
N LYS A 97 19.70 -4.18 -5.35
CA LYS A 97 20.32 -2.86 -5.15
C LYS A 97 19.26 -1.77 -5.02
N GLU A 98 18.28 -1.76 -5.92
CA GLU A 98 17.17 -0.81 -5.90
C GLU A 98 16.34 -0.92 -4.61
N ALA A 99 15.96 -2.15 -4.23
CA ALA A 99 15.16 -2.38 -3.03
C ALA A 99 15.91 -2.00 -1.74
N GLN A 100 17.20 -2.34 -1.62
CA GLN A 100 18.03 -1.92 -0.47
C GLN A 100 18.17 -0.40 -0.40
N SER A 101 18.40 0.25 -1.54
CA SER A 101 18.52 1.71 -1.62
C SER A 101 17.24 2.41 -1.15
N ILE A 102 16.07 1.99 -1.66
CA ILE A 102 14.79 2.61 -1.30
C ILE A 102 14.39 2.30 0.15
N LEU A 103 14.68 1.11 0.68
CA LEU A 103 14.43 0.77 2.09
C LEU A 103 15.33 1.55 3.08
N ARG A 104 16.47 2.08 2.61
CA ARG A 104 17.35 2.96 3.40
C ARG A 104 17.02 4.44 3.24
N LYS A 105 16.15 4.80 2.31
CA LYS A 105 15.77 6.20 2.06
C LYS A 105 15.04 6.78 3.26
N LYS A 106 15.53 7.90 3.79
CA LYS A 106 14.86 8.66 4.85
C LYS A 106 13.45 9.09 4.39
N GLY A 107 12.45 8.99 5.25
CA GLY A 107 11.08 9.37 4.94
C GLY A 107 10.20 8.19 4.48
N ILE A 108 10.77 7.07 4.04
CA ILE A 108 9.96 5.97 3.47
C ILE A 108 9.04 5.33 4.51
N LYS A 109 9.52 5.18 5.75
CA LYS A 109 8.75 4.61 6.86
C LYS A 109 7.67 5.59 7.31
N GLU A 110 7.99 6.87 7.34
CA GLU A 110 7.08 7.95 7.67
C GLU A 110 5.94 8.04 6.62
N ASP A 111 6.27 7.95 5.33
CA ASP A 111 5.29 7.90 4.23
C ASP A 111 4.35 6.70 4.39
N LEU A 112 4.90 5.51 4.69
CA LEU A 112 4.12 4.28 4.95
C LEU A 112 3.18 4.42 6.15
N ILE A 113 3.65 5.01 7.25
CA ILE A 113 2.84 5.29 8.44
C ILE A 113 1.73 6.28 8.09
N PHE A 114 2.04 7.31 7.32
CA PHE A 114 1.06 8.30 6.90
C PHE A 114 -0.03 7.68 6.02
N ILE A 115 0.33 6.89 5.01
CA ILE A 115 -0.62 6.20 4.13
C ILE A 115 -1.54 5.31 4.98
N ARG A 116 -0.98 4.51 5.87
CA ARG A 116 -1.77 3.64 6.75
C ARG A 116 -2.72 4.43 7.63
N GLY A 117 -2.21 5.45 8.32
CA GLY A 117 -2.99 6.20 9.32
C GLY A 117 -4.11 7.03 8.73
N ASN A 118 -3.99 7.45 7.47
CA ASN A 118 -4.87 8.46 6.89
C ASN A 118 -5.64 7.97 5.65
N LEU A 119 -5.10 7.02 4.90
CA LEU A 119 -5.62 6.62 3.57
C LEU A 119 -6.14 5.17 3.53
N ALA A 120 -5.93 4.38 4.59
CA ALA A 120 -6.47 3.02 4.69
C ALA A 120 -8.00 2.97 4.60
N CYS A 121 -8.69 4.05 4.99
CA CYS A 121 -10.15 4.16 4.88
C CYS A 121 -10.65 4.00 3.42
N ILE A 122 -9.84 4.38 2.42
CA ILE A 122 -10.19 4.25 1.00
C ILE A 122 -10.33 2.77 0.62
N SER A 123 -9.38 1.93 1.06
CA SER A 123 -9.40 0.49 0.78
C SER A 123 -10.62 -0.16 1.42
N VAL A 124 -10.91 0.15 2.69
CA VAL A 124 -12.10 -0.35 3.39
C VAL A 124 -13.40 0.06 2.69
N ALA A 125 -13.50 1.32 2.24
CA ALA A 125 -14.67 1.81 1.53
C ALA A 125 -14.86 1.14 0.17
N ILE A 126 -13.79 0.95 -0.61
CA ILE A 126 -13.84 0.22 -1.88
C ILE A 126 -14.37 -1.19 -1.68
N THR A 127 -13.82 -1.93 -0.71
CA THR A 127 -14.25 -3.32 -0.43
C THR A 127 -15.75 -3.38 -0.13
N LYS A 128 -16.25 -2.49 0.74
CA LYS A 128 -17.68 -2.43 1.06
C LYS A 128 -18.55 -2.10 -0.15
N LEU A 129 -18.15 -1.12 -0.96
CA LEU A 129 -18.90 -0.70 -2.15
C LEU A 129 -18.92 -1.76 -3.26
N GLU A 130 -17.96 -2.69 -3.26
CA GLU A 130 -17.92 -3.82 -4.19
C GLU A 130 -18.80 -5.00 -3.73
N GLU A 131 -19.33 -4.99 -2.50
CA GLU A 131 -20.25 -6.01 -2.00
C GLU A 131 -21.62 -5.94 -2.72
N ARG A 132 -22.21 -7.11 -2.96
CA ARG A 132 -23.52 -7.20 -3.60
C ARG A 132 -24.62 -6.91 -2.59
N GLY A 133 -25.63 -6.14 -3.03
CA GLY A 133 -26.83 -5.90 -2.23
C GLY A 133 -26.73 -4.75 -1.24
N LEU A 134 -25.63 -3.97 -1.29
CA LEU A 134 -25.48 -2.77 -0.48
C LEU A 134 -26.55 -1.72 -0.86
N PRO A 135 -27.35 -1.22 0.09
CA PRO A 135 -28.31 -0.14 -0.17
C PRO A 135 -27.64 1.12 -0.71
N LEU A 136 -28.34 1.86 -1.57
CA LEU A 136 -27.82 3.11 -2.14
C LEU A 136 -27.48 4.15 -1.05
N GLN A 137 -28.33 4.25 -0.02
CA GLN A 137 -28.10 5.16 1.09
C GLN A 137 -26.79 4.84 1.81
N GLU A 138 -26.53 3.57 2.10
CA GLU A 138 -25.28 3.12 2.72
C GLU A 138 -24.07 3.40 1.82
N SER A 139 -24.21 3.19 0.50
CA SER A 139 -23.16 3.48 -0.47
C SER A 139 -22.76 4.97 -0.48
N ILE A 140 -23.73 5.87 -0.35
CA ILE A 140 -23.51 7.31 -0.26
C ILE A 140 -22.80 7.65 1.05
N LEU A 141 -23.28 7.13 2.18
CA LEU A 141 -22.68 7.37 3.50
C LEU A 141 -21.21 6.94 3.55
N ILE A 142 -20.88 5.76 3.03
CA ILE A 142 -19.49 5.28 2.94
C ILE A 142 -18.62 6.26 2.15
N THR A 143 -19.14 6.81 1.05
CA THR A 143 -18.41 7.77 0.24
C THR A 143 -18.22 9.10 0.97
N GLU A 144 -19.25 9.59 1.65
CA GLU A 144 -19.20 10.82 2.46
C GLU A 144 -18.20 10.72 3.61
N GLU A 145 -18.10 9.56 4.27
CA GLU A 145 -17.11 9.28 5.31
C GLU A 145 -15.67 9.40 4.79
N VAL A 146 -15.40 8.86 3.60
CA VAL A 146 -14.09 9.00 2.95
C VAL A 146 -13.80 10.46 2.62
N VAL A 147 -14.76 11.17 2.02
CA VAL A 147 -14.61 12.59 1.68
C VAL A 147 -14.33 13.44 2.93
N SER A 148 -15.05 13.18 4.02
CA SER A 148 -14.84 13.85 5.31
C SER A 148 -13.44 13.59 5.84
N SER A 149 -13.02 12.32 5.87
CA SER A 149 -11.69 11.90 6.32
C SER A 149 -10.59 12.61 5.54
N LEU A 150 -10.67 12.63 4.21
CA LEU A 150 -9.68 13.29 3.34
C LEU A 150 -9.69 14.82 3.50
N SER A 151 -10.87 15.42 3.74
CA SER A 151 -11.00 16.86 3.96
C SER A 151 -10.37 17.31 5.27
N GLU A 152 -10.46 16.50 6.32
CA GLU A 152 -9.79 16.77 7.60
C GLU A 152 -8.26 16.68 7.47
N LEU A 153 -7.73 15.78 6.65
CA LEU A 153 -6.29 15.73 6.36
C LEU A 153 -5.81 17.03 5.73
N LYS A 154 -6.53 17.52 4.73
CA LYS A 154 -6.22 18.78 4.06
C LYS A 154 -6.12 19.93 5.07
N LYS A 155 -7.01 19.99 6.06
CA LYS A 155 -6.96 21.02 7.12
C LYS A 155 -5.73 20.90 8.01
N ARG A 156 -5.29 19.68 8.34
CA ARG A 156 -4.10 19.43 9.17
C ARG A 156 -2.80 19.88 8.49
N ASP A 157 -2.70 19.73 7.16
CA ASP A 157 -1.55 20.19 6.39
C ASP A 157 -1.45 21.73 6.33
N PHE A 158 -2.56 22.46 6.49
CA PHE A 158 -2.57 23.93 6.59
C PHE A 158 -2.15 24.45 7.97
N ILE A 159 -2.18 23.62 9.02
CA ILE A 159 -1.82 24.02 10.39
C ILE A 159 -0.32 23.79 10.65
N ASN A 160 0.35 22.97 9.85
CA ASN A 160 1.77 22.60 10.01
C ASN A 160 2.71 23.27 9.00
N LYS A 161 2.26 24.34 8.32
CA LYS A 161 3.09 25.25 7.51
C LYS A 161 3.17 26.61 8.16
#